data_AF-A0A952LPE4-F1
#
_entry.id   AF-A0A952LPE4-F1
#
_cell.length_a   1.000
_cell.length_b   1.000
_cell.length_c   1.000
_cell.angle_alpha   90.00
_cell.angle_beta   90.00
_cell.angle_gamma   90.00
#
_symmetry.space_group_name_H-M   'P 1'
#
loop_
_entity.id
_entity.type
_entity.pdbx_description
1 polymer ?
#
loop_
_entity_poly.entity_id
_entity_poly.type
_entity_poly.pdbx_seq_one_letter_code
_entity_poly.pdbx_strand_id
1 'polypeptide(L)'
;IYNSFHGEYVRLDGSLVKGAGISDYLIAQGEIELENQLRAALEDTMIKVTVIDQQAKAGEPFDIQVQKGIATPSVKQAIDALSAQTDVIEDVIQALNLTTDDIRQDTEEEI
;
A
#
# COMPACT_ATOMS: atom_id res chain seq x y z
N ILE A 1 -1.89 -6.09 0.04
CA ILE A 1 -2.58 -5.42 -1.08
C ILE A 1 -1.87 -5.65 -2.40
N TYR A 2 -0.56 -5.39 -2.49
CA TYR A 2 0.24 -5.57 -3.71
C TYR A 2 -0.04 -6.88 -4.49
N ASN A 3 0.02 -8.04 -3.83
CA ASN A 3 -0.27 -9.33 -4.46
C ASN A 3 -1.71 -9.42 -5.02
N SER A 4 -2.70 -8.92 -4.28
CA SER A 4 -4.10 -8.90 -4.72
C SER A 4 -4.30 -7.95 -5.91
N PHE A 5 -3.57 -6.83 -5.94
CA PHE A 5 -3.61 -5.88 -7.05
C PHE A 5 -3.13 -6.52 -8.36
N HIS A 6 -2.02 -7.25 -8.30
CA HIS A 6 -1.43 -7.95 -9.45
C HIS A 6 -2.04 -9.32 -9.75
N GLY A 7 -2.82 -9.90 -8.84
CA GLY A 7 -3.35 -11.26 -9.00
C GLY A 7 -2.26 -12.34 -8.93
N GLU A 8 -1.14 -12.07 -8.26
CA GLU A 8 0.03 -12.94 -8.22
C GLU A 8 0.52 -13.19 -6.79
N TYR A 9 0.83 -14.45 -6.48
CA TYR A 9 1.36 -14.85 -5.17
C TYR A 9 2.35 -16.02 -5.32
N VAL A 10 3.52 -15.91 -4.70
CA VAL A 10 4.50 -16.99 -4.60
C VAL A 10 4.26 -17.77 -3.30
N ARG A 11 3.98 -19.07 -3.43
CA ARG A 11 3.79 -19.98 -2.29
C ARG A 11 5.11 -20.24 -1.56
N LEU A 12 5.00 -20.81 -0.36
CA LEU A 12 6.14 -21.23 0.45
C LEU A 12 7.03 -22.28 -0.23
N ASP A 13 6.47 -23.09 -1.13
CA ASP A 13 7.21 -24.07 -1.94
C ASP A 13 7.87 -23.46 -3.19
N GLY A 14 7.74 -22.14 -3.38
CA GLY A 14 8.26 -21.40 -4.52
C GLY A 14 7.36 -21.42 -5.76
N SER A 15 6.23 -22.13 -5.74
CA SER A 15 5.30 -22.14 -6.87
C SER A 15 4.55 -20.81 -7.00
N LEU A 16 4.42 -20.32 -8.24
CA LEU A 16 3.66 -19.10 -8.55
C LEU A 16 2.18 -19.42 -8.77
N VAL A 17 1.30 -18.69 -8.08
CA VAL A 17 -0.13 -18.61 -8.37
C VAL A 17 -0.38 -17.30 -9.11
N LYS A 18 -1.04 -17.37 -10.26
CA LYS A 18 -1.40 -16.21 -11.07
C LYS A 18 -2.85 -16.31 -11.52
N GLY A 19 -3.54 -15.17 -11.53
CA GLY A 19 -4.91 -15.01 -12.02
C GLY A 19 -5.20 -13.54 -12.30
N ALA A 20 -6.48 -13.21 -12.50
CA ALA A 20 -6.90 -11.83 -12.65
C ALA A 20 -6.82 -11.08 -11.31
N GLY A 21 -6.13 -9.95 -11.30
CA GLY A 21 -6.01 -9.05 -10.15
C GLY A 21 -6.99 -7.87 -10.18
N ILE A 22 -6.88 -6.98 -9.19
CA ILE A 22 -7.64 -5.72 -9.16
C ILE A 22 -7.28 -4.82 -10.35
N SER A 23 -6.00 -4.80 -10.74
CA SER A 23 -5.51 -4.06 -11.91
C SER A 23 -6.24 -4.48 -13.20
N ASP A 24 -6.36 -5.79 -13.43
CA ASP A 24 -7.09 -6.33 -14.60
C ASP A 24 -8.56 -5.93 -14.57
N TYR A 25 -9.18 -5.94 -13.39
CA TYR A 25 -10.57 -5.55 -13.22
C TYR A 25 -10.80 -4.06 -13.51
N LEU A 26 -9.95 -3.17 -13.01
CA LEU A 26 -10.03 -1.72 -13.27
C LEU A 26 -9.90 -1.42 -14.76
N ILE A 27 -8.94 -2.05 -15.44
CA ILE A 27 -8.78 -1.92 -16.89
C ILE A 27 -10.04 -2.40 -17.63
N ALA A 28 -10.63 -3.53 -17.19
CA ALA A 28 -11.85 -4.06 -17.79
C ALA A 28 -13.07 -3.14 -17.59
N GLN A 29 -13.10 -2.34 -16.51
CA GLN A 29 -14.12 -1.30 -16.28
C GLN A 29 -13.82 0.02 -17.01
N GLY A 30 -12.66 0.14 -17.67
CA GLY A 30 -12.24 1.37 -18.36
C GLY A 30 -11.55 2.40 -17.47
N GLU A 31 -11.29 2.07 -16.21
CA GLU A 31 -10.70 2.94 -15.20
C GLU A 31 -9.16 2.95 -15.26
N ILE A 32 -8.60 3.19 -16.47
CA ILE A 32 -7.16 3.06 -16.73
C ILE A 32 -6.34 4.09 -15.93
N GLU A 33 -6.84 5.32 -15.81
CA GLU A 33 -6.15 6.37 -15.05
C GLU A 33 -6.09 6.02 -13.56
N LEU A 34 -7.22 5.56 -13.01
CA LEU A 34 -7.31 5.19 -11.61
C LEU A 34 -6.49 3.93 -11.30
N GLU A 35 -6.39 3.01 -12.25
CA GLU A 35 -5.49 1.86 -12.19
C GLU A 35 -4.02 2.30 -12.07
N ASN A 36 -3.58 3.24 -12.91
CA ASN A 36 -2.23 3.79 -12.85
C ASN A 36 -1.96 4.51 -11.53
N GLN A 37 -2.93 5.27 -11.03
CA GLN A 37 -2.82 5.97 -9.75
C GLN A 37 -2.68 4.98 -8.59
N LEU A 38 -3.53 3.94 -8.55
CA LEU A 38 -3.45 2.92 -7.50
C LEU A 38 -2.13 2.16 -7.57
N ARG A 39 -1.67 1.80 -8.78
CA ARG A 39 -0.37 1.17 -8.99
C ARG A 39 0.76 2.03 -8.44
N ALA A 40 0.79 3.31 -8.82
CA ALA A 40 1.83 4.24 -8.40
C ALA A 40 1.84 4.42 -6.87
N ALA A 41 0.68 4.52 -6.23
CA ALA A 41 0.58 4.67 -4.78
C ALA A 41 1.07 3.41 -4.03
N LEU A 42 0.73 2.22 -4.55
CA LEU A 42 1.23 0.95 -4.02
C LEU A 42 2.76 0.83 -4.17
N GLU A 43 3.30 1.22 -5.31
CA GLU A 43 4.74 1.20 -5.57
C GLU A 43 5.50 2.20 -4.68
N ASP A 44 5.00 3.44 -4.53
CA ASP A 44 5.63 4.43 -3.66
C ASP A 44 5.63 3.96 -2.20
N THR A 45 4.51 3.41 -1.72
CA THR A 45 4.43 2.82 -0.37
C THR A 45 5.48 1.72 -0.17
N MET A 46 5.62 0.79 -1.12
CA MET A 46 6.64 -0.26 -1.05
C MET A 46 8.05 0.31 -1.02
N ILE A 47 8.32 1.37 -1.81
CA ILE A 47 9.61 2.06 -1.81
C ILE A 47 9.90 2.68 -0.43
N LYS A 48 8.95 3.43 0.15
CA LYS A 48 9.15 4.09 1.46
C LYS A 48 9.34 3.08 2.59
N VAL A 49 8.55 2.02 2.61
CA VAL A 49 8.67 0.94 3.61
C VAL A 49 9.99 0.16 3.44
N THR A 50 10.49 0.00 2.21
CA THR A 50 11.78 -0.66 1.97
C THR A 50 12.94 0.11 2.60
N VAL A 51 12.88 1.45 2.69
CA VAL A 51 13.91 2.25 3.38
C VAL A 51 13.96 1.90 4.88
N ILE A 52 12.80 1.72 5.51
CA ILE A 52 12.69 1.31 6.92
C ILE A 52 13.31 -0.08 7.13
N ASP A 53 13.00 -1.03 6.26
CA ASP A 53 13.57 -2.39 6.30
C ASP A 53 15.10 -2.39 6.10
N GLN A 54 15.60 -1.57 5.18
CA GLN A 54 17.04 -1.41 4.97
C GLN A 54 17.75 -0.85 6.21
N GLN A 55 17.18 0.16 6.87
CA GLN A 55 17.70 0.71 8.13
C GLN A 55 17.69 -0.34 9.25
N ALA A 56 16.63 -1.15 9.33
CA ALA A 56 16.54 -2.26 10.28
C ALA A 56 17.64 -3.29 10.06
N LYS A 57 17.88 -3.69 8.80
CA LYS A 57 18.96 -4.61 8.43
C LYS A 57 20.36 -4.01 8.66
N ALA A 58 20.48 -2.68 8.64
CA ALA A 58 21.72 -1.96 8.92
C ALA A 58 22.02 -1.78 10.42
N GLY A 59 21.13 -2.23 11.31
CA GLY A 59 21.35 -2.20 12.75
C GLY A 59 20.55 -1.14 13.52
N GLU A 60 19.58 -0.48 12.89
CA GLU A 60 18.55 0.32 13.58
C GLU A 60 17.19 -0.38 13.47
N PRO A 61 16.87 -1.36 14.34
CA PRO A 61 15.62 -2.11 14.24
C PRO A 61 14.38 -1.19 14.32
N PHE A 62 13.24 -1.66 13.82
CA PHE A 62 12.06 -0.82 13.63
C PHE A 62 11.55 -0.14 14.91
N ASP A 63 11.64 -0.82 16.05
CA ASP A 63 11.28 -0.27 17.36
C ASP A 63 12.11 0.97 17.73
N ILE A 64 13.41 1.00 17.42
CA ILE A 64 14.28 2.17 17.58
C ILE A 64 13.90 3.28 16.60
N GLN A 65 13.55 2.93 15.36
CA GLN A 65 13.12 3.90 14.35
C GLN A 65 11.82 4.60 14.76
N VAL A 66 10.87 3.85 15.36
CA VAL A 66 9.57 4.35 15.81
C VAL A 66 9.64 5.01 17.19
N GLN A 67 10.59 4.66 18.06
CA GLN A 67 10.82 5.40 19.31
C GLN A 67 11.13 6.89 19.08
N LYS A 68 11.77 7.20 17.96
CA LYS A 68 11.99 8.59 17.49
C LYS A 68 10.73 9.20 16.86
N GLY A 69 9.69 8.40 16.62
CA GLY A 69 8.40 8.80 16.05
C GLY A 69 8.53 9.42 14.65
N ILE A 70 7.68 10.40 14.38
CA ILE A 70 7.69 11.19 13.13
C ILE A 70 8.98 12.01 12.93
N ALA A 71 9.84 12.12 13.95
CA ALA A 71 11.14 12.77 13.79
C ALA A 71 12.09 11.93 12.92
N THR A 72 11.81 10.64 12.72
CA THR A 72 12.49 9.80 11.73
C THR A 72 11.86 10.04 10.35
N PRO A 73 12.59 10.62 9.37
CA PRO A 73 12.00 10.96 8.07
C PRO A 73 11.46 9.75 7.30
N SER A 74 12.09 8.58 7.41
CA SER A 74 11.64 7.34 6.72
C SER A 74 10.29 6.86 7.24
N VAL A 75 10.07 6.90 8.55
CA VAL A 75 8.80 6.53 9.19
C VAL A 75 7.69 7.48 8.75
N LYS A 76 7.92 8.80 8.83
CA LYS A 76 6.94 9.79 8.37
C LYS A 76 6.60 9.59 6.89
N GLN A 77 7.61 9.42 6.02
CA GLN A 77 7.37 9.21 4.59
C GLN A 77 6.56 7.95 4.30
N ALA A 78 6.77 6.87 5.05
CA ALA A 78 5.97 5.66 4.91
C ALA A 78 4.51 5.88 5.36
N ILE A 79 4.28 6.62 6.44
CA ILE A 79 2.94 7.00 6.89
C ILE A 79 2.25 7.86 5.82
N ASP A 80 2.92 8.89 5.32
CA ASP A 80 2.36 9.78 4.28
C ASP A 80 2.00 9.00 3.01
N ALA A 81 2.85 8.04 2.59
CA ALA A 81 2.58 7.18 1.44
C ALA A 81 1.41 6.22 1.68
N LEU A 82 1.29 5.64 2.88
CA LEU A 82 0.15 4.81 3.25
C LEU A 82 -1.16 5.61 3.25
N SER A 83 -1.15 6.86 3.75
CA SER A 83 -2.31 7.74 3.70
C SER A 83 -2.74 8.03 2.26
N ALA A 84 -1.78 8.43 1.41
CA ALA A 84 -2.06 8.68 -0.01
C ALA A 84 -2.55 7.41 -0.74
N GLN A 85 -2.02 6.24 -0.38
CA GLN A 85 -2.51 4.96 -0.90
C GLN A 85 -3.97 4.71 -0.49
N THR A 86 -4.34 5.03 0.74
CA THR A 86 -5.73 4.93 1.21
C THR A 86 -6.66 5.88 0.45
N ASP A 87 -6.25 7.12 0.20
CA ASP A 87 -7.03 8.08 -0.60
C ASP A 87 -7.40 7.48 -1.97
N VAL A 88 -6.43 6.90 -2.68
CA VAL A 88 -6.66 6.30 -4.00
C VAL A 88 -7.52 5.03 -3.92
N ILE A 89 -7.44 4.27 -2.82
CA ILE A 89 -8.30 3.10 -2.60
C ILE A 89 -9.77 3.54 -2.44
N GLU A 90 -10.03 4.64 -1.75
CA GLU A 90 -11.39 5.19 -1.62
C GLU A 90 -11.94 5.64 -2.98
N ASP A 91 -11.12 6.30 -3.80
CA ASP A 91 -11.49 6.69 -5.17
C ASP A 91 -11.85 5.45 -6.02
N VAL A 92 -11.08 4.36 -5.89
CA VAL A 92 -11.37 3.07 -6.54
C VAL A 92 -12.69 2.47 -6.08
N ILE A 93 -12.95 2.47 -4.77
CA ILE A 93 -14.21 1.97 -4.21
C ILE A 93 -15.39 2.76 -4.78
N GLN A 94 -15.27 4.09 -4.85
CA GLN A 94 -16.29 4.97 -5.40
C GLN A 94 -16.52 4.71 -6.90
N ALA A 95 -15.45 4.68 -7.70
CA ALA A 95 -15.55 4.45 -9.15
C ALA A 95 -16.22 3.10 -9.48
N LEU A 96 -15.93 2.07 -8.68
CA LEU A 96 -16.51 0.74 -8.83
C LEU A 96 -17.90 0.59 -8.20
N ASN A 97 -18.46 1.66 -7.61
CA ASN A 97 -19.75 1.65 -6.91
C ASN A 97 -19.82 0.57 -5.81
N LEU A 98 -18.73 0.38 -5.07
CA LEU A 98 -18.64 -0.58 -3.98
C LEU A 98 -18.98 0.12 -2.64
N THR A 99 -19.39 -0.67 -1.65
CA THR A 99 -19.57 -0.20 -0.28
C THR A 99 -18.39 -0.62 0.57
N THR A 100 -17.93 0.26 1.47
CA THR A 100 -16.90 -0.03 2.47
C THR A 100 -17.31 0.56 3.82
N ASP A 101 -16.81 -0.05 4.90
CA ASP A 101 -16.74 0.59 6.20
C ASP A 101 -15.57 1.61 6.21
N ASP A 102 -15.40 2.37 7.29
CA ASP A 102 -14.27 3.30 7.45
C ASP A 102 -12.93 2.54 7.38
N ILE A 103 -12.07 2.94 6.44
CA ILE A 103 -10.74 2.35 6.23
C ILE A 103 -9.59 3.26 6.65
N ARG A 104 -9.89 4.44 7.22
CA ARG A 104 -8.92 5.41 7.72
C ARG A 104 -8.68 5.23 9.21
N GLN A 105 -9.73 5.08 10.00
CA GLN A 105 -9.60 5.17 11.47
C GLN A 105 -10.06 3.92 12.21
N ASP A 106 -9.09 3.27 12.86
CA ASP A 106 -9.32 2.36 14.00
C ASP A 106 -8.91 3.01 15.34
N THR A 107 -8.47 4.26 15.32
CA THR A 107 -7.95 5.02 16.48
C THR A 107 -8.41 6.48 16.45
N GLU A 108 -8.41 7.16 17.59
CA GLU A 108 -8.81 8.58 17.73
C GLU A 108 -7.80 9.60 17.15
N GLU A 109 -6.73 9.14 16.49
CA GLU A 109 -5.67 10.00 15.96
C GLU A 109 -6.01 10.53 14.56
N GLU A 110 -5.70 11.81 14.31
CA GLU A 110 -5.74 12.39 12.96
C GLU A 110 -4.51 11.90 12.18
N ILE A 111 -4.76 11.07 11.16
CA ILE A 111 -3.78 10.65 10.16
C ILE A 111 -3.78 11.57 8.94
#